data_AF-A0A7S4QQY2-F1
#
_entry.id   AF-A0A7S4QQY2-F1
#
_cell.length_a   1.000
_cell.length_b   1.000
_cell.length_c   1.000
_cell.angle_alpha   90.00
_cell.angle_beta   90.00
_cell.angle_gamma   90.00
#
_symmetry.space_group_name_H-M   'P 1'
#
loop_
_entity.id
_entity.type
_entity.pdbx_description
1 polymer ?
#
loop_
_entity_poly.entity_id
_entity_poly.type
_entity_poly.pdbx_seq_one_letter_code
_entity_poly.pdbx_strand_id
1 'polypeptide(L)'
;MLNRRQKMTLGLYMLTLVPALFFDDLGPVLSITGAVGGSCLAYIGPGLVYIGVNSKLFLKWSDNLISSRHRKPLWWYAFGFPIWCTIAERASLGLDERLAGKKVAEIDLEESSQLSNSAIEEEMAQPTTNDFLVALFFVVFGVIALVAGIGTNIYVQLNPVDRVVLHHNPMRVVGYIILNETKTKSSYVSYVNQC
;
A
#
# COMPACT_ATOMS: atom_id res chain seq x y z
N MET A 1 18.53 -16.64 25.45
CA MET A 1 17.43 -16.74 24.48
C MET A 1 16.98 -15.32 24.11
N LEU A 2 17.13 -14.89 22.85
CA LEU A 2 16.66 -13.56 22.44
C LEU A 2 15.13 -13.47 22.54
N ASN A 3 14.64 -12.34 23.04
CA ASN A 3 13.20 -12.05 23.13
C ASN A 3 12.56 -11.96 21.73
N ARG A 4 11.28 -12.36 21.61
CA ARG A 4 10.51 -12.32 20.34
C ARG A 4 10.57 -10.96 19.64
N ARG A 5 10.56 -9.88 20.42
CA ARG A 5 10.67 -8.50 19.92
C ARG A 5 12.05 -8.23 19.29
N GLN A 6 13.12 -8.63 19.96
CA GLN A 6 14.50 -8.44 19.47
C GLN A 6 14.77 -9.25 18.19
N LYS A 7 14.24 -10.49 18.09
CA LYS A 7 14.34 -11.28 16.85
C LYS A 7 13.68 -10.57 15.67
N MET A 8 12.54 -9.92 15.89
CA MET A 8 11.83 -9.19 14.83
C MET A 8 12.61 -7.96 14.39
N THR A 9 13.15 -7.18 15.33
CA THR A 9 13.95 -5.99 15.01
C THR A 9 15.24 -6.36 14.28
N LEU A 10 15.94 -7.41 14.72
CA LEU A 10 17.17 -7.89 14.08
C LEU A 10 16.87 -8.46 12.68
N GLY A 11 15.76 -9.16 12.52
CA GLY A 11 15.28 -9.60 11.22
C GLY A 11 15.03 -8.44 10.27
N LEU A 12 14.33 -7.40 10.73
CA LEU A 12 14.03 -6.21 9.92
C LEU A 12 15.31 -5.47 9.54
N TYR A 13 16.25 -5.34 10.48
CA TYR A 13 17.56 -4.73 10.25
C TYR A 13 18.34 -5.48 9.17
N MET A 14 18.48 -6.80 9.30
CA MET A 14 19.17 -7.62 8.30
C MET A 14 18.46 -7.57 6.94
N LEU A 15 17.13 -7.56 6.93
CA LEU A 15 16.33 -7.47 5.71
C LEU A 15 16.52 -6.13 4.99
N THR A 16 16.72 -5.02 5.70
CA THR A 16 17.04 -3.72 5.10
C THR A 16 18.51 -3.59 4.69
N LEU A 17 19.42 -4.25 5.40
CA LEU A 17 20.85 -4.14 5.17
C LEU A 17 21.30 -4.94 3.94
N VAL A 18 20.72 -6.12 3.70
CA VAL A 18 21.06 -6.96 2.55
C VAL A 18 20.84 -6.21 1.21
N PRO A 19 19.66 -5.63 0.91
CA PRO A 19 19.47 -4.83 -0.30
C PRO A 19 20.39 -3.61 -0.36
N ALA A 20 20.60 -2.92 0.75
CA ALA A 20 21.48 -1.74 0.81
C ALA A 20 22.95 -2.07 0.48
N LEU A 21 23.39 -3.33 0.69
CA LEU A 21 24.74 -3.76 0.37
C LEU A 21 24.93 -4.14 -1.12
N PHE A 22 23.86 -4.55 -1.81
CA PHE A 22 23.92 -4.98 -3.21
C PHE A 22 23.69 -3.83 -4.21
N PHE A 23 23.04 -2.75 -3.79
CA PHE A 23 22.72 -1.62 -4.65
C PHE A 23 23.46 -0.37 -4.19
N ASP A 24 24.55 -0.01 -4.89
CA ASP A 24 25.27 1.25 -4.69
C ASP A 24 24.38 2.47 -5.01
N ASP A 25 23.36 2.27 -5.86
CA ASP A 25 22.36 3.27 -6.21
C ASP A 25 21.12 3.18 -5.30
N LEU A 26 21.00 4.11 -4.35
CA LEU A 26 19.84 4.22 -3.46
C LEU A 26 18.54 4.60 -4.18
N GLY A 27 18.64 5.25 -5.35
CA GLY A 27 17.49 5.80 -6.09
C GLY A 27 16.42 4.75 -6.43
N PRO A 28 16.77 3.65 -7.13
CA PRO A 28 15.79 2.63 -7.46
C PRO A 28 15.22 1.89 -6.26
N VAL A 29 16.03 1.62 -5.23
CA VAL A 29 15.58 0.96 -3.99
C VAL A 29 14.51 1.81 -3.30
N LEU A 30 14.75 3.12 -3.21
CA LEU A 30 13.81 4.06 -2.60
C LEU A 30 12.54 4.22 -3.43
N SER A 31 12.65 4.23 -4.76
CA SER A 31 11.51 4.27 -5.68
C SER A 31 10.63 3.02 -5.57
N ILE A 32 11.22 1.81 -5.54
CA ILE A 32 10.49 0.56 -5.35
C ILE A 32 9.81 0.55 -3.99
N THR A 33 10.54 0.92 -2.93
CA THR A 33 9.99 0.98 -1.57
C THR A 33 8.84 1.97 -1.47
N GLY A 34 8.96 3.14 -2.11
CA GLY A 34 7.91 4.14 -2.19
C GLY A 34 6.68 3.65 -2.96
N ALA A 35 6.87 2.96 -4.09
CA ALA A 35 5.78 2.37 -4.86
C ALA A 35 5.04 1.28 -4.07
N VAL A 36 5.78 0.40 -3.39
CA VAL A 36 5.20 -0.66 -2.55
C VAL A 36 4.48 -0.07 -1.34
N GLY A 37 5.15 0.80 -0.58
CA GLY A 37 4.60 1.43 0.61
C GLY A 37 3.37 2.28 0.29
N GLY A 38 3.46 3.13 -0.73
CA GLY A 38 2.35 3.97 -1.20
C GLY A 38 1.16 3.15 -1.66
N SER A 39 1.37 2.12 -2.48
CA SER A 39 0.27 1.27 -2.97
C SER A 39 -0.40 0.47 -1.86
N CYS A 40 0.40 -0.08 -0.94
CA CYS A 40 -0.11 -0.86 0.19
C CYS A 40 -0.89 0.02 1.18
N LEU A 41 -0.40 1.20 1.54
CA LEU A 41 -1.04 2.04 2.55
C LEU A 41 -2.19 2.89 2.00
N ALA A 42 -2.07 3.42 0.78
CA ALA A 42 -3.07 4.34 0.23
C ALA A 42 -4.26 3.62 -0.40
N TYR A 43 -4.07 2.41 -0.94
CA TYR A 43 -5.08 1.74 -1.75
C TYR A 43 -5.44 0.35 -1.24
N ILE A 44 -4.46 -0.55 -1.13
CA ILE A 44 -4.75 -1.96 -0.79
C ILE A 44 -5.23 -2.09 0.66
N GLY A 45 -4.54 -1.42 1.59
CA GLY A 45 -4.83 -1.42 3.02
C GLY A 45 -6.25 -0.99 3.35
N PRO A 46 -6.69 0.23 3.00
CA PRO A 46 -8.05 0.68 3.30
C PRO A 46 -9.12 -0.20 2.65
N GLY A 47 -8.91 -0.66 1.40
CA GLY A 47 -9.84 -1.56 0.72
C GLY A 47 -9.99 -2.91 1.43
N LEU A 48 -8.88 -3.53 1.84
CA LEU A 48 -8.89 -4.79 2.58
C LEU A 48 -9.47 -4.64 3.99
N VAL A 49 -9.15 -3.56 4.70
CA VAL A 49 -9.71 -3.29 6.03
C VAL A 49 -11.23 -3.11 5.94
N TYR A 50 -11.71 -2.34 4.95
CA TYR A 50 -13.15 -2.14 4.74
C TYR A 50 -13.89 -3.46 4.47
N ILE A 51 -13.35 -4.29 3.58
CA ILE A 51 -13.91 -5.62 3.27
C ILE A 51 -13.84 -6.53 4.50
N GLY A 52 -12.77 -6.47 5.28
CA GLY A 52 -12.60 -7.30 6.48
C GLY A 52 -13.62 -6.98 7.58
N VAL A 53 -13.83 -5.68 7.86
CA VAL A 53 -14.82 -5.22 8.83
C VAL A 53 -16.24 -5.63 8.41
N ASN A 54 -16.54 -5.55 7.11
CA ASN A 54 -17.85 -5.84 6.55
C ASN A 54 -17.93 -7.22 5.86
N SER A 55 -17.11 -8.19 6.30
CA SER A 55 -16.89 -9.48 5.62
C SER A 55 -18.18 -10.28 5.39
N LYS A 56 -19.08 -10.33 6.38
CA LYS A 56 -20.36 -11.07 6.29
C LYS A 56 -21.29 -10.49 5.20
N LEU A 57 -21.34 -9.16 5.10
CA LEU A 57 -22.15 -8.46 4.10
C LEU A 57 -21.51 -8.59 2.72
N PHE A 58 -20.18 -8.53 2.64
CA PHE A 58 -19.44 -8.79 1.41
C PHE A 58 -19.66 -10.20 0.87
N LEU A 59 -19.66 -11.23 1.73
CA LEU A 59 -19.94 -12.63 1.32
C LEU A 59 -21.35 -12.80 0.77
N LYS A 60 -22.36 -12.19 1.42
CA LYS A 60 -23.73 -12.20 0.92
C LYS A 60 -23.87 -11.48 -0.42
N TRP A 61 -23.18 -10.34 -0.56
CA TRP A 61 -23.13 -9.60 -1.82
C TRP A 61 -22.43 -10.40 -2.91
N SER A 62 -21.31 -11.06 -2.60
CA SER A 62 -20.54 -11.85 -3.57
C SER A 62 -21.33 -13.07 -4.05
N ASP A 63 -22.10 -13.73 -3.18
CA ASP A 63 -22.99 -14.83 -3.57
C ASP A 63 -24.08 -14.36 -4.57
N ASN A 64 -24.71 -13.22 -4.29
CA ASN A 64 -25.64 -12.58 -5.23
C ASN A 64 -24.96 -12.19 -6.55
N LEU A 65 -23.68 -11.80 -6.51
CA LEU A 65 -22.87 -11.45 -7.67
C LEU A 65 -22.51 -12.67 -8.54
N ILE A 66 -22.45 -13.86 -7.96
CA ILE A 66 -22.25 -15.13 -8.68
C ILE A 66 -23.56 -15.59 -9.32
N SER A 67 -24.66 -15.44 -8.60
CA SER A 67 -26.00 -15.85 -9.05
C SER A 67 -26.50 -15.01 -10.23
N SER A 68 -26.08 -13.75 -10.31
CA SER A 68 -26.37 -12.89 -11.46
C SER A 68 -25.62 -13.38 -12.72
N ARG A 69 -26.38 -14.02 -13.64
CA ARG A 69 -25.97 -14.70 -14.90
C ARG A 69 -25.19 -13.88 -15.94
N HIS A 70 -24.65 -12.72 -15.60
CA HIS A 70 -23.75 -12.03 -16.53
C HIS A 70 -22.46 -12.84 -16.69
N ARG A 71 -22.13 -13.21 -17.93
CA ARG A 71 -20.91 -13.98 -18.28
C ARG A 71 -19.67 -13.19 -17.85
N LYS A 72 -19.20 -13.45 -16.64
CA LYS A 72 -17.89 -12.98 -16.19
C LYS A 72 -16.82 -13.82 -16.87
N PRO A 73 -15.65 -13.24 -17.14
CA PRO A 73 -14.59 -13.98 -17.81
C PRO A 73 -14.06 -15.08 -16.88
N LEU A 74 -13.73 -16.26 -17.43
CA LEU A 74 -13.40 -17.46 -16.65
C LEU A 74 -12.23 -17.27 -15.65
N TRP A 75 -11.26 -16.41 -15.99
CA TRP A 75 -10.14 -16.09 -15.11
C TRP A 75 -10.58 -15.43 -13.80
N TRP A 76 -11.71 -14.71 -13.78
CA TRP A 76 -12.27 -14.14 -12.56
C TRP A 76 -12.65 -15.24 -11.57
N TYR A 77 -13.27 -16.33 -12.04
CA TYR A 77 -13.64 -17.47 -11.20
C TYR A 77 -12.43 -18.30 -10.78
N ALA A 78 -11.40 -18.42 -11.64
CA ALA A 78 -10.22 -19.20 -11.34
C ALA A 78 -9.28 -18.53 -10.32
N PHE A 79 -9.13 -17.21 -10.38
CA PHE A 79 -8.12 -16.49 -9.59
C PHE A 79 -8.73 -15.45 -8.65
N GLY A 80 -9.57 -14.55 -9.16
CA GLY A 80 -10.12 -13.45 -8.36
C GLY A 80 -11.01 -13.96 -7.24
N PHE A 81 -12.06 -14.69 -7.61
CA PHE A 81 -13.10 -15.15 -6.70
C PHE A 81 -12.57 -15.96 -5.49
N PRO A 82 -11.77 -17.03 -5.65
CA PRO A 82 -11.27 -17.81 -4.51
C PRO A 82 -10.36 -16.99 -3.59
N ILE A 83 -9.55 -16.08 -4.14
CA ILE A 83 -8.71 -15.18 -3.34
C ILE A 83 -9.59 -14.27 -2.46
N TRP A 84 -10.62 -13.67 -3.03
CA TRP A 84 -11.52 -12.78 -2.28
C TRP A 84 -12.33 -13.51 -1.22
N CYS A 85 -12.84 -14.70 -1.52
CA CYS A 85 -13.58 -15.50 -0.55
C CYS A 85 -12.71 -15.95 0.62
N THR A 86 -11.49 -16.42 0.35
CA THR A 86 -10.57 -16.84 1.43
C THR A 86 -10.13 -15.68 2.32
N ILE A 87 -9.96 -14.48 1.76
CA ILE A 87 -9.68 -13.26 2.56
C ILE A 87 -10.89 -12.93 3.44
N ALA A 88 -12.10 -12.92 2.88
CA ALA A 88 -13.32 -12.59 3.60
C ALA A 88 -13.62 -13.60 4.72
N GLU A 89 -13.45 -14.89 4.46
CA GLU A 89 -13.65 -15.98 5.43
C GLU A 89 -12.65 -15.88 6.60
N ARG A 90 -11.37 -15.66 6.30
CA ARG A 90 -10.36 -15.44 7.35
C ARG A 90 -10.64 -14.19 8.17
N ALA A 91 -11.11 -13.12 7.52
CA ALA A 91 -11.46 -11.89 8.21
C ALA A 91 -12.67 -12.08 9.13
N SER A 92 -13.70 -12.81 8.70
CA SER A 92 -14.87 -13.08 9.55
C SER A 92 -14.54 -13.93 10.77
N LEU A 93 -13.70 -14.95 10.61
CA LEU A 93 -13.27 -15.81 11.73
C LEU A 93 -12.54 -15.00 12.81
N GLY A 94 -11.60 -14.13 12.42
CA GLY A 94 -10.87 -13.29 13.36
C GLY A 94 -11.74 -12.23 14.03
N LEU A 95 -12.80 -11.74 13.36
CA LEU A 95 -13.74 -10.80 13.95
C LEU A 95 -14.62 -11.51 15.00
N ASP A 96 -15.09 -12.71 14.70
CA ASP A 96 -15.93 -13.49 15.62
C ASP A 96 -15.16 -13.88 16.90
N GLU A 97 -13.88 -14.25 16.80
CA GLU A 97 -13.01 -14.48 17.97
C GLU A 97 -12.85 -13.23 18.84
N ARG A 98 -12.68 -12.05 18.23
CA ARG A 98 -12.54 -10.78 18.96
C ARG A 98 -13.84 -10.34 19.60
N LEU A 99 -14.97 -10.53 18.92
CA LEU A 99 -16.28 -10.25 19.48
C LEU A 99 -16.61 -11.20 20.63
N ALA A 100 -16.27 -12.49 20.52
CA ALA A 100 -16.43 -13.45 21.60
C ALA A 100 -15.55 -13.06 22.80
N GLY A 101 -14.27 -12.74 22.59
CA GLY A 101 -13.38 -12.28 23.65
C GLY A 101 -13.84 -10.97 24.30
N LYS A 102 -14.34 -10.01 23.51
CA LYS A 102 -14.88 -8.74 24.02
C LYS A 102 -16.13 -8.96 24.87
N LYS A 103 -17.06 -9.82 24.43
CA LYS A 103 -18.26 -10.17 25.22
C LYS A 103 -17.90 -10.81 26.54
N VAL A 104 -16.93 -11.72 26.58
CA VAL A 104 -16.47 -12.34 27.84
C VAL A 104 -15.86 -11.29 28.78
N ALA A 105 -15.01 -10.39 28.27
CA ALA A 105 -14.43 -9.32 29.08
C ALA A 105 -15.48 -8.28 29.55
N GLU A 106 -16.53 -8.05 28.77
CA GLU A 106 -17.63 -7.15 29.10
C GLU A 106 -18.56 -7.76 30.16
N ILE A 107 -18.81 -9.08 30.10
CA ILE A 107 -19.55 -9.82 31.15
C ILE A 107 -18.85 -9.73 32.51
N ASP A 108 -17.51 -9.71 32.54
CA ASP A 108 -16.74 -9.52 33.79
C ASP A 108 -16.77 -8.06 34.32
N LEU A 109 -17.15 -7.09 33.48
CA LEU A 109 -17.23 -5.65 33.81
C LEU A 109 -18.67 -5.15 34.03
N GLU A 110 -19.68 -5.90 33.58
CA GLU A 110 -21.11 -5.57 33.69
C GLU A 110 -21.64 -5.58 35.14
N GLU A 111 -20.85 -5.98 36.13
CA GLU A 111 -21.25 -5.82 37.55
C GLU A 111 -21.21 -4.35 38.02
N SER A 112 -20.74 -3.38 37.22
CA SER A 112 -20.56 -1.99 37.70
C SER A 112 -21.12 -0.84 36.85
N SER A 113 -21.64 -1.03 35.62
CA SER A 113 -21.87 0.13 34.72
C SER A 113 -23.03 -0.02 33.73
N GLN A 114 -24.28 -0.04 34.21
CA GLN A 114 -25.49 -0.09 33.38
C GLN A 114 -26.00 1.27 32.84
N LEU A 115 -25.25 2.38 32.95
CA LEU A 115 -25.83 3.72 32.69
C LEU A 115 -25.37 4.43 31.39
N SER A 116 -24.36 3.96 30.64
CA SER A 116 -23.77 4.78 29.56
C SER A 116 -23.80 4.23 28.12
N ASN A 117 -24.22 2.97 27.88
CA ASN A 117 -24.03 2.34 26.56
C ASN A 117 -25.17 2.58 25.54
N SER A 118 -26.25 3.29 25.91
CA SER A 118 -27.41 3.50 25.03
C SER A 118 -27.31 4.69 24.06
N ALA A 119 -26.21 5.46 24.10
CA ALA A 119 -26.07 6.69 23.30
C ALA A 119 -25.00 6.63 22.18
N ILE A 120 -24.23 5.52 22.08
CA ILE A 120 -23.18 5.33 21.05
C ILE A 120 -23.49 4.08 20.19
N GLU A 121 -24.75 3.65 20.13
CA GLU A 121 -25.27 2.98 18.93
C GLU A 121 -25.74 4.07 17.96
N GLU A 122 -24.81 4.95 17.59
CA GLU A 122 -24.98 5.89 16.50
C GLU A 122 -25.15 5.05 15.24
N GLU A 123 -26.37 5.12 14.68
CA GLU A 123 -26.85 4.64 13.40
C GLU A 123 -25.71 4.37 12.39
N MET A 124 -25.07 3.20 12.49
CA MET A 124 -24.08 2.79 11.50
C MET A 124 -24.84 2.51 10.21
N ALA A 125 -24.88 3.53 9.35
CA ALA A 125 -25.48 3.45 8.02
C ALA A 125 -25.05 2.14 7.36
N GLN A 126 -26.02 1.29 7.03
CA GLN A 126 -25.74 -0.02 6.47
C GLN A 126 -24.87 0.16 5.21
N PRO A 127 -23.75 -0.58 5.09
CA PRO A 127 -22.83 -0.39 3.99
C PRO A 127 -23.53 -0.68 2.67
N THR A 128 -23.38 0.23 1.72
CA THR A 128 -24.01 0.09 0.41
C THR A 128 -23.21 -0.85 -0.47
N THR A 129 -23.86 -1.42 -1.48
CA THR A 129 -23.19 -2.27 -2.47
C THR A 129 -22.12 -1.52 -3.26
N ASN A 130 -22.27 -0.20 -3.43
CA ASN A 130 -21.29 0.65 -4.10
C ASN A 130 -20.01 0.79 -3.28
N ASP A 131 -20.09 0.77 -1.95
CA ASP A 131 -18.92 0.89 -1.09
C ASP A 131 -18.00 -0.33 -1.24
N PHE A 132 -18.58 -1.53 -1.38
CA PHE A 132 -17.81 -2.75 -1.68
C PHE A 132 -17.14 -2.68 -3.05
N LEU A 133 -17.82 -2.11 -4.05
CA LEU A 133 -17.24 -1.92 -5.39
C LEU A 133 -16.06 -0.95 -5.35
N VAL A 134 -16.19 0.16 -4.63
CA VAL A 134 -15.12 1.15 -4.44
C VAL A 134 -13.94 0.54 -3.70
N ALA A 135 -14.18 -0.23 -2.63
CA ALA A 135 -13.12 -0.94 -1.90
C ALA A 135 -12.38 -1.94 -2.80
N LEU A 136 -13.10 -2.74 -3.60
CA LEU A 136 -12.51 -3.67 -4.55
C LEU A 136 -11.69 -2.94 -5.62
N PHE A 137 -12.21 -1.82 -6.14
CA PHE A 137 -11.52 -0.96 -7.08
C PHE A 137 -10.19 -0.45 -6.51
N PHE A 138 -10.17 0.02 -5.27
CA PHE A 138 -8.94 0.47 -4.62
C PHE A 138 -7.90 -0.64 -4.53
N VAL A 139 -8.27 -1.86 -4.17
CA VAL A 139 -7.30 -2.96 -4.11
C VAL A 139 -6.77 -3.30 -5.50
N VAL A 140 -7.63 -3.44 -6.51
CA VAL A 140 -7.20 -3.73 -7.89
C VAL A 140 -6.31 -2.62 -8.43
N PHE A 141 -6.71 -1.36 -8.25
CA PHE A 141 -5.92 -0.20 -8.64
C PHE A 141 -4.56 -0.17 -7.92
N GLY A 142 -4.53 -0.45 -6.62
CA GLY A 142 -3.30 -0.53 -5.84
C GLY A 142 -2.34 -1.61 -6.35
N VAL A 143 -2.85 -2.78 -6.73
CA VAL A 143 -2.02 -3.84 -7.35
C VAL A 143 -1.48 -3.40 -8.70
N ILE A 144 -2.31 -2.77 -9.55
CA ILE A 144 -1.87 -2.25 -10.85
C ILE A 144 -0.79 -1.16 -10.66
N ALA A 145 -0.99 -0.22 -9.74
CA ALA A 145 -0.04 0.83 -9.43
C ALA A 145 1.29 0.26 -8.91
N LEU A 146 1.23 -0.79 -8.08
CA LEU A 146 2.41 -1.49 -7.58
C LEU A 146 3.19 -2.15 -8.72
N VAL A 147 2.51 -2.89 -9.60
CA VAL A 147 3.14 -3.53 -10.78
C VAL A 147 3.72 -2.49 -11.73
N ALA A 148 2.99 -1.41 -12.01
CA ALA A 148 3.47 -0.32 -12.87
C ALA A 148 4.69 0.39 -12.26
N GLY A 149 4.67 0.67 -10.95
CA GLY A 149 5.78 1.29 -10.24
C GLY A 149 7.03 0.41 -10.24
N ILE A 150 6.90 -0.89 -9.95
CA ILE A 150 8.02 -1.84 -9.98
C ILE A 150 8.51 -2.03 -11.42
N GLY A 151 7.60 -2.24 -12.37
CA GLY A 151 7.93 -2.48 -13.78
C GLY A 151 8.65 -1.31 -14.43
N THR A 152 8.22 -0.08 -14.15
CA THR A 152 8.88 1.13 -14.65
C THR A 152 10.31 1.24 -14.11
N ASN A 153 10.52 0.96 -12.82
CA ASN A 153 11.86 0.97 -12.22
C ASN A 153 12.79 -0.08 -12.87
N ILE A 154 12.29 -1.30 -13.10
CA ILE A 154 13.07 -2.36 -13.77
C ILE A 154 13.36 -1.96 -15.23
N TYR A 155 12.38 -1.41 -15.94
CA TYR A 155 12.54 -0.99 -17.33
C TYR A 155 13.64 0.08 -17.49
N VAL A 156 13.69 1.07 -16.59
CA VAL A 156 14.72 2.12 -16.58
C VAL A 156 16.12 1.54 -16.35
N GLN A 157 16.24 0.49 -15.51
CA GLN A 157 17.52 -0.16 -15.25
C GLN A 157 18.01 -1.01 -16.43
N LEU A 158 17.09 -1.68 -17.14
CA LEU A 158 17.43 -2.56 -18.26
C LEU A 158 17.75 -1.82 -19.56
N ASN A 159 17.32 -0.56 -19.70
CA ASN A 159 17.57 0.27 -20.89
C ASN A 159 18.53 1.44 -20.58
N PRO A 160 19.84 1.19 -20.42
CA PRO A 160 20.83 2.25 -20.27
C PRO A 160 21.11 2.95 -21.62
N VAL A 161 20.08 3.52 -22.27
CA VAL A 161 20.16 3.93 -23.68
C VAL A 161 21.03 5.18 -23.92
N ASP A 162 21.35 6.00 -22.92
CA ASP A 162 22.06 7.28 -23.16
C ASP A 162 23.45 7.44 -22.55
N ARG A 163 24.02 6.43 -21.86
CA ARG A 163 25.39 6.57 -21.31
C ARG A 163 26.50 6.47 -22.37
N VAL A 164 26.20 6.03 -23.59
CA VAL A 164 27.22 5.83 -24.63
C VAL A 164 27.39 7.07 -25.54
N VAL A 165 26.41 7.98 -25.62
CA VAL A 165 26.51 9.16 -26.51
C VAL A 165 27.37 10.29 -25.92
N LEU A 166 27.64 10.28 -24.60
CA LEU A 166 28.53 11.27 -23.96
C LEU A 166 30.01 10.90 -24.03
N HIS A 167 30.37 9.66 -24.38
CA HIS A 167 31.77 9.23 -24.39
C HIS A 167 32.54 9.60 -25.67
N HIS A 168 31.86 10.17 -26.68
CA HIS A 168 32.52 10.61 -27.91
C HIS A 168 32.87 12.11 -27.96
N ASN A 169 32.55 12.89 -26.92
CA ASN A 169 32.96 14.30 -26.81
C ASN A 169 33.20 14.73 -25.35
N PRO A 170 34.38 14.43 -24.77
CA PRO A 170 34.70 14.81 -23.39
C PRO A 170 34.70 16.32 -23.13
N MET A 171 34.75 17.16 -24.17
CA MET A 171 34.79 18.63 -24.01
C MET A 171 33.43 19.33 -23.83
N ARG A 172 32.28 18.65 -23.99
CA ARG A 172 30.97 19.30 -23.79
C ARG A 172 30.34 19.08 -22.41
N VAL A 173 30.75 18.04 -21.68
CA VAL A 173 30.15 17.71 -20.37
C VAL A 173 30.63 18.65 -19.27
N VAL A 174 31.88 19.10 -19.36
CA VAL A 174 32.44 20.14 -18.47
C VAL A 174 31.69 21.47 -18.63
N GLY A 175 31.15 21.77 -19.81
CA GLY A 175 30.36 22.97 -20.07
C GLY A 175 29.03 23.02 -19.32
N TYR A 176 28.31 21.90 -19.19
CA TYR A 176 26.99 21.89 -18.54
C TYR A 176 27.07 21.98 -17.01
N ILE A 177 28.13 21.44 -16.40
CA ILE A 177 28.35 21.56 -14.95
C ILE A 177 28.81 23.00 -14.61
N ILE A 178 29.67 23.60 -15.43
CA ILE A 178 30.15 24.98 -15.21
C ILE A 178 29.08 26.05 -15.54
N LEU A 179 28.21 25.81 -16.53
CA LEU A 179 27.15 26.77 -16.86
C LEU A 179 26.01 26.80 -15.81
N ASN A 180 25.81 25.72 -15.05
CA ASN A 180 24.76 25.71 -14.02
C ASN A 180 25.24 26.34 -12.69
N GLU A 181 26.54 26.32 -12.40
CA GLU A 181 27.12 27.09 -11.27
C GLU A 181 27.21 28.60 -11.54
N THR A 182 27.41 29.02 -12.79
CA THR A 182 27.50 30.46 -13.11
C THR A 182 26.13 31.15 -13.10
N LYS A 183 25.04 30.46 -13.46
CA LYS A 183 23.68 31.02 -13.35
C LYS A 183 23.21 31.20 -11.91
N THR A 184 23.53 30.28 -11.00
CA THR A 184 23.16 30.43 -9.58
C THR A 184 23.95 31.56 -8.92
N LYS A 185 25.26 31.71 -9.19
CA LYS A 185 26.03 32.85 -8.67
C LYS A 185 25.58 34.21 -9.23
N SER A 186 25.14 34.29 -10.48
CA SER A 186 24.64 35.55 -11.06
C SER A 186 23.32 36.03 -10.46
N SER A 187 22.46 35.14 -9.96
CA SER A 187 21.22 35.55 -9.29
C SER A 187 21.46 36.08 -7.87
N TYR A 188 22.45 35.56 -7.13
CA TYR A 188 22.76 36.11 -5.79
C TYR A 188 23.36 37.51 -5.84
N VAL A 189 24.18 37.83 -6.86
CA VAL A 189 24.76 39.19 -7.01
C VAL A 189 23.71 40.24 -7.36
N SER A 190 22.59 39.85 -7.98
CA SER A 190 21.53 40.80 -8.34
C SER A 190 20.61 41.18 -7.17
N TYR A 191 20.49 40.34 -6.13
CA TYR A 191 19.68 40.65 -4.94
C TYR A 191 20.44 41.47 -3.88
N VAL A 192 21.77 41.41 -3.84
CA VAL A 192 22.58 42.18 -2.89
C VAL A 192 22.73 43.66 -3.30
N ASN A 193 22.55 44.00 -4.57
CA ASN A 193 22.63 45.39 -5.06
C ASN A 193 21.27 46.13 -5.06
N GLN A 194 20.24 45.58 -4.42
CA GLN A 194 18.91 46.22 -4.27
C GLN A 194 18.51 46.46 -2.80
N CYS A 195 19.43 46.29 -1.86
CA CYS A 195 19.33 46.82 -0.49
C CYS A 195 20.45 47.83 -0.27
#